data_AF-A0A8B9L0A7-F1
#
_entry.id   AF-A0A8B9L0A7-F1
#
_cell.length_a   1.000
_cell.length_b   1.000
_cell.length_c   1.000
_cell.angle_alpha   90.00
_cell.angle_beta   90.00
_cell.angle_gamma   90.00
#
_symmetry.space_group_name_H-M   'P 1'
#
loop_
_entity.id
_entity.type
_entity.pdbx_description
1 polymer ?
#
loop_
_entity_poly.entity_id
_entity_poly.type
_entity_poly.pdbx_seq_one_letter_code
_entity_poly.pdbx_strand_id
1 'polypeptide(L)'
;MQLCHQAAGAQREHNWPCSLRVGRWRSPPRDTGLDSSLHYFFFSLDLNKIMAESRDYDELLFAWQGWRNASGRELRQSYVRYVELANLAARSNGHADNGAFWRSLYETPTFEEDLEALWKDLQPLYLNLHSYVRRALFKKYGAKRINLKGPIPAHLLGNMWAQTWSGIMDLVRPYPNAAQVDVTQAMIAKGWDANRMFRESENFFTSVGLLPMPDEFWQKSMLEKPTDGREVVCHASAWDFYNRKDFRIKQCTVINMDDLITVHHEMGHVQYFLQYKDQPISFRDGANPGFHEAIGDVLALSVSTPKHLHTIGLLDKLEENAESTINFLMSIALDKIAFLPFGYLMDQWRWKVFDGRISSSEYNKEWWNLRLKYQGLCPPVTRTEVDFDPGAKFHIPANVPYVRYFVSFVVQFQFHKALCDTAGHTGPLHNCDIYQSKEAGKLDVMKLGFSKPWPEAMTMITGQPQMSVQPLMEYFQPLITWLEQENAKNGDVLGWPEYSWMPNTAESNSTVVVVEKDSPVNFLGLSVDEAAATAGQWVLLVLGIVLLLATIFLAYSYRKSRRLQSKSISQMELK
;
A
#
# COMPACT_ATOMS: atom_id res chain seq x y z
N MET A 1 8.47 38.41 20.60
CA MET A 1 9.33 38.68 19.43
C MET A 1 10.83 38.83 19.77
N GLN A 2 11.29 38.30 20.92
CA GLN A 2 12.71 38.12 21.24
C GLN A 2 12.78 36.85 22.08
N LEU A 3 12.83 35.70 21.40
CA LEU A 3 13.14 34.35 21.92
C LEU A 3 13.07 33.29 20.78
N CYS A 4 12.54 33.63 19.59
CA CYS A 4 12.59 32.78 18.39
C CYS A 4 13.85 32.97 17.50
N HIS A 5 14.81 33.82 17.86
CA HIS A 5 15.96 34.14 16.99
C HIS A 5 17.26 33.38 17.30
N GLN A 6 17.24 32.35 18.16
CA GLN A 6 18.43 31.55 18.47
C GLN A 6 18.40 30.10 17.98
N ALA A 7 17.38 29.68 17.22
CA ALA A 7 17.34 28.33 16.62
C ALA A 7 17.76 28.30 15.13
N ALA A 8 18.05 29.44 14.51
CA ALA A 8 18.51 29.55 13.13
C ALA A 8 20.01 29.89 13.10
N GLY A 9 20.87 28.94 13.46
CA GLY A 9 22.31 29.20 13.53
C GLY A 9 23.14 28.08 14.12
N ALA A 10 22.86 26.82 13.78
CA ALA A 10 23.72 25.69 14.13
C ALA A 10 23.57 24.55 13.11
N GLN A 11 23.92 24.79 11.84
CA GLN A 11 24.36 23.70 10.96
C GLN A 11 25.78 23.32 11.41
N ARG A 12 25.86 22.38 12.35
CA ARG A 12 27.06 21.56 12.55
C ARG A 12 26.77 20.18 11.98
N GLU A 13 27.73 19.74 11.18
CA GLU A 13 27.84 18.45 10.53
C GLU A 13 27.57 17.30 11.52
N HIS A 14 26.38 16.71 11.41
CA HIS A 14 26.13 15.37 11.88
C HIS A 14 25.54 14.57 10.72
N ASN A 15 26.43 13.84 10.04
CA ASN A 15 26.09 12.74 9.15
C ASN A 15 25.23 11.74 9.93
N TRP A 16 23.91 11.81 9.75
CA TRP A 16 23.02 10.69 10.06
C TRP A 16 23.08 9.72 8.88
N PRO A 17 23.54 8.47 9.06
CA PRO A 17 23.45 7.49 8.00
C PRO A 17 22.00 7.01 7.94
N CYS A 18 21.17 7.66 7.12
CA CYS A 18 20.00 7.01 6.52
C CYS A 18 20.47 6.05 5.41
N SER A 19 21.32 5.08 5.78
CA SER A 19 21.55 3.89 4.98
C SER A 19 20.87 2.74 5.72
N LEU A 20 19.69 2.33 5.25
CA LEU A 20 19.23 0.98 5.54
C LEU A 20 20.35 0.04 5.09
N ARG A 21 21.01 -0.66 6.03
CA ARG A 21 21.80 -1.85 5.67
C ARG A 21 20.78 -2.91 5.27
N VAL A 22 20.42 -2.90 4.00
CA VAL A 22 19.49 -3.85 3.39
C VAL A 22 20.12 -5.24 3.46
N GLY A 23 19.38 -6.20 4.04
CA GLY A 23 19.83 -7.58 4.22
C GLY A 23 20.14 -8.27 2.89
N ARG A 24 21.29 -8.96 2.81
CA ARG A 24 21.74 -9.73 1.65
C ARG A 24 20.98 -11.06 1.58
N TRP A 25 20.31 -11.34 0.47
CA TRP A 25 19.64 -12.61 0.21
C TRP A 25 20.38 -13.44 -0.86
N ARG A 26 20.38 -14.78 -0.67
CA ARG A 26 20.88 -15.78 -1.62
C ARG A 26 19.72 -16.68 -2.07
N SER A 27 19.73 -17.06 -3.34
CA SER A 27 18.85 -18.09 -3.91
C SER A 27 19.21 -19.51 -3.42
N PRO A 28 18.27 -20.47 -3.45
CA PRO A 28 18.61 -21.90 -3.34
C PRO A 28 19.36 -22.34 -4.62
N PRO A 29 20.26 -23.34 -4.53
CA PRO A 29 20.99 -23.83 -5.70
C PRO A 29 20.01 -24.45 -6.72
N ARG A 30 20.06 -23.97 -7.96
CA ARG A 30 19.47 -24.68 -9.11
C ARG A 30 20.48 -25.72 -9.58
N ASP A 31 20.08 -26.99 -9.64
CA ASP A 31 20.83 -28.10 -10.22
C ASP A 31 20.89 -28.02 -11.76
N THR A 32 21.38 -26.90 -12.28
CA THR A 32 21.73 -26.77 -13.69
C THR A 32 23.07 -26.06 -13.74
N GLY A 33 24.13 -26.83 -13.93
CA GLY A 33 25.48 -26.30 -14.09
C GLY A 33 25.55 -25.41 -15.32
N LEU A 34 25.43 -24.10 -15.12
CA LEU A 34 25.89 -23.02 -16.00
C LEU A 34 25.76 -21.68 -15.25
N ASP A 35 26.94 -21.09 -15.00
CA ASP A 35 27.25 -19.72 -14.57
C ASP A 35 26.65 -19.15 -13.26
N SER A 36 27.52 -19.02 -12.25
CA SER A 36 27.23 -18.45 -10.93
C SER A 36 27.25 -16.93 -10.97
N SER A 37 26.16 -16.30 -11.42
CA SER A 37 25.94 -14.86 -11.28
C SER A 37 25.02 -14.56 -10.07
N LEU A 38 25.59 -13.95 -9.04
CA LEU A 38 24.90 -13.50 -7.81
C LEU A 38 23.86 -12.42 -8.14
N HIS A 39 22.57 -12.75 -8.15
CA HIS A 39 21.50 -11.77 -8.31
C HIS A 39 20.95 -11.34 -6.93
N TYR A 40 21.11 -10.06 -6.60
CA TYR A 40 20.59 -9.42 -5.38
C TYR A 40 19.24 -8.76 -5.66
N PHE A 41 18.19 -9.10 -4.92
CA PHE A 41 16.88 -8.46 -5.04
C PHE A 41 16.76 -7.26 -4.09
N PHE A 42 16.86 -6.05 -4.61
CA PHE A 42 16.35 -4.85 -3.94
C PHE A 42 14.81 -4.81 -4.09
N PHE A 43 14.10 -3.92 -3.38
CA PHE A 43 12.74 -3.52 -3.81
C PHE A 43 12.88 -2.79 -5.15
N SER A 44 13.03 -3.59 -6.17
CA SER A 44 13.47 -3.26 -7.50
C SER A 44 12.30 -3.46 -8.44
N LEU A 45 12.44 -2.93 -9.65
CA LEU A 45 11.63 -3.28 -10.80
C LEU A 45 11.38 -4.80 -10.88
N ASP A 46 12.32 -5.62 -10.41
CA ASP A 46 12.25 -7.08 -10.45
C ASP A 46 11.13 -7.67 -9.58
N LEU A 47 10.94 -7.21 -8.33
CA LEU A 47 9.87 -7.73 -7.48
C LEU A 47 8.48 -7.28 -7.97
N ASN A 48 8.36 -6.04 -8.42
CA ASN A 48 7.10 -5.56 -9.01
C ASN A 48 6.76 -6.36 -10.27
N LYS A 49 7.76 -6.62 -11.12
CA LYS A 49 7.61 -7.45 -12.31
C LYS A 49 7.20 -8.88 -11.97
N ILE A 50 7.84 -9.52 -10.99
CA ILE A 50 7.45 -10.87 -10.53
C ILE A 50 5.98 -10.86 -10.08
N MET A 51 5.60 -9.91 -9.22
CA MET A 51 4.22 -9.84 -8.70
C MET A 51 3.18 -9.58 -9.80
N ALA A 52 3.53 -8.82 -10.85
CA ALA A 52 2.65 -8.46 -11.95
C ALA A 52 2.56 -9.56 -13.02
N GLU A 53 3.68 -10.21 -13.37
CA GLU A 53 3.76 -11.10 -14.54
C GLU A 53 3.77 -12.58 -14.17
N SER A 54 4.29 -12.97 -12.99
CA SER A 54 4.34 -14.38 -12.61
C SER A 54 2.94 -14.93 -12.37
N ARG A 55 2.76 -16.19 -12.72
CA ARG A 55 1.55 -16.99 -12.48
C ARG A 55 1.86 -18.27 -11.72
N ASP A 56 3.07 -18.35 -11.16
CA ASP A 56 3.51 -19.42 -10.29
C ASP A 56 3.19 -19.05 -8.83
N TYR A 57 2.43 -19.90 -8.15
CA TYR A 57 1.99 -19.65 -6.78
C TYR A 57 3.16 -19.50 -5.81
N ASP A 58 4.16 -20.39 -5.92
CA ASP A 58 5.26 -20.47 -4.97
C ASP A 58 6.31 -19.37 -5.22
N GLU A 59 6.50 -18.94 -6.48
CA GLU A 59 7.32 -17.76 -6.82
C GLU A 59 6.71 -16.46 -6.28
N LEU A 60 5.39 -16.27 -6.49
CA LEU A 60 4.66 -15.13 -5.93
C LEU A 60 4.70 -15.13 -4.41
N LEU A 61 4.58 -16.31 -3.79
CA LEU A 61 4.65 -16.47 -2.34
C LEU A 61 6.02 -16.08 -1.80
N PHE A 62 7.08 -16.57 -2.46
CA PHE A 62 8.46 -16.25 -2.11
C PHE A 62 8.73 -14.74 -2.16
N ALA A 63 8.34 -14.08 -3.25
CA ALA A 63 8.49 -12.64 -3.42
C ALA A 63 7.71 -11.85 -2.35
N TRP A 64 6.44 -12.22 -2.15
CA TRP A 64 5.54 -11.56 -1.19
C TRP A 64 6.02 -11.67 0.25
N GLN A 65 6.46 -12.86 0.67
CA GLN A 65 6.93 -13.14 2.02
C GLN A 65 8.33 -12.54 2.25
N GLY A 66 9.23 -12.72 1.28
CA GLY A 66 10.58 -12.18 1.33
C GLY A 66 10.58 -10.66 1.52
N TRP A 67 9.74 -9.94 0.78
CA TRP A 67 9.62 -8.48 0.92
C TRP A 67 9.17 -8.07 2.33
N ARG A 68 8.13 -8.70 2.87
CA ARG A 68 7.61 -8.37 4.21
C ARG A 68 8.59 -8.69 5.33
N ASN A 69 9.32 -9.79 5.18
CA ASN A 69 10.35 -10.17 6.13
C ASN A 69 11.55 -9.20 6.10
N ALA A 70 11.96 -8.74 4.91
CA ALA A 70 13.12 -7.87 4.74
C ALA A 70 12.85 -6.38 5.00
N SER A 71 11.60 -5.94 4.92
CA SER A 71 11.20 -4.53 5.14
C SER A 71 10.39 -4.36 6.43
N GLY A 72 9.22 -4.97 6.49
CA GLY A 72 8.26 -4.82 7.59
C GLY A 72 8.87 -5.13 8.95
N ARG A 73 9.44 -6.33 9.12
CA ARG A 73 10.02 -6.78 10.40
C ARG A 73 11.03 -5.80 10.99
N GLU A 74 11.92 -5.28 10.16
CA GLU A 74 12.99 -4.36 10.56
C GLU A 74 12.43 -3.01 11.05
N LEU A 75 11.25 -2.60 10.56
CA LEU A 75 10.65 -1.30 10.87
C LEU A 75 9.81 -1.31 12.15
N ARG A 76 9.44 -2.48 12.69
CA ARG A 76 8.44 -2.59 13.76
C ARG A 76 8.77 -1.73 14.98
N GLN A 77 9.98 -1.86 15.53
CA GLN A 77 10.38 -1.16 16.75
C GLN A 77 10.50 0.36 16.54
N SER A 78 11.06 0.76 15.40
CA SER A 78 11.12 2.17 15.00
C SER A 78 9.73 2.78 14.84
N TYR A 79 8.76 2.02 14.34
CA TYR A 79 7.38 2.48 14.17
C TYR A 79 6.67 2.71 15.50
N VAL A 80 6.86 1.83 16.49
CA VAL A 80 6.33 2.02 17.85
C VAL A 80 6.82 3.35 18.43
N ARG A 81 8.13 3.60 18.35
CA ARG A 81 8.72 4.85 18.84
C ARG A 81 8.22 6.07 18.05
N TYR A 82 8.06 5.93 16.73
CA TYR A 82 7.50 6.99 15.90
C TYR A 82 6.07 7.37 16.32
N VAL A 83 5.20 6.39 16.59
CA VAL A 83 3.81 6.64 17.01
C VAL A 83 3.77 7.45 18.32
N GLU A 84 4.62 7.11 19.29
CA GLU A 84 4.74 7.87 20.54
C GLU A 84 5.11 9.33 20.30
N LEU A 85 6.12 9.58 19.46
CA LEU A 85 6.62 10.91 19.16
C LEU A 85 5.62 11.74 18.34
N ALA A 86 5.00 11.13 17.33
CA ALA A 86 3.98 11.76 16.51
C ALA A 86 2.77 12.20 17.36
N ASN A 87 2.32 11.33 18.25
CA ASN A 87 1.23 11.65 19.17
C ASN A 87 1.60 12.72 20.21
N LEU A 88 2.85 12.73 20.70
CA LEU A 88 3.34 13.80 21.57
C LEU A 88 3.29 15.16 20.86
N ALA A 89 3.73 15.22 19.60
CA ALA A 89 3.67 16.43 18.79
C ALA A 89 2.22 16.87 18.55
N ALA A 90 1.32 15.94 18.18
CA ALA A 90 -0.09 16.24 17.94
C ALA A 90 -0.79 16.81 19.19
N ARG A 91 -0.58 16.18 20.36
CA ARG A 91 -1.11 16.66 21.65
C ARG A 91 -0.57 18.03 22.04
N SER A 92 0.70 18.29 21.76
CA SER A 92 1.31 19.61 22.01
C SER A 92 0.69 20.71 21.12
N ASN A 93 0.05 20.34 20.01
CA ASN A 93 -0.67 21.24 19.10
C ASN A 93 -2.20 21.18 19.31
N GLY A 94 -2.70 20.59 20.39
CA GLY A 94 -4.13 20.60 20.74
C GLY A 94 -4.99 19.51 20.09
N HIS A 95 -4.39 18.53 19.41
CA HIS A 95 -5.11 17.36 18.89
C HIS A 95 -5.03 16.17 19.84
N ALA A 96 -6.02 15.28 19.86
CA ALA A 96 -6.02 14.09 20.73
C ALA A 96 -4.86 13.13 20.41
N ASP A 97 -4.59 12.94 19.13
CA ASP A 97 -3.57 12.06 18.56
C ASP A 97 -3.21 12.53 17.14
N ASN A 98 -2.19 11.92 16.55
CA ASN A 98 -1.71 12.31 15.22
C ASN A 98 -2.71 11.96 14.10
N GLY A 99 -3.56 10.95 14.28
CA GLY A 99 -4.66 10.66 13.36
C GLY A 99 -5.70 11.77 13.35
N ALA A 100 -6.08 12.29 14.53
CA ALA A 100 -6.99 13.43 14.66
C ALA A 100 -6.43 14.70 13.98
N PHE A 101 -5.11 14.94 14.07
CA PHE A 101 -4.45 16.00 13.32
C PHE A 101 -4.62 15.83 11.81
N TRP A 102 -4.37 14.65 11.25
CA TRP A 102 -4.56 14.42 9.81
C TRP A 102 -5.99 14.55 9.35
N ARG A 103 -6.96 14.03 10.11
CA ARG A 103 -8.38 14.14 9.77
C ARG A 103 -8.86 15.59 9.82
N SER A 104 -8.23 16.46 10.62
CA SER A 104 -8.61 17.88 10.70
C SER A 104 -8.47 18.63 9.37
N LEU A 105 -7.61 18.17 8.45
CA LEU A 105 -7.43 18.75 7.11
C LEU A 105 -8.67 18.58 6.21
N TYR A 106 -9.63 17.75 6.60
CA TYR A 106 -10.91 17.57 5.91
C TYR A 106 -12.04 18.39 6.54
N GLU A 107 -11.77 19.12 7.62
CA GLU A 107 -12.71 20.07 8.25
C GLU A 107 -14.12 19.49 8.53
N THR A 108 -14.20 18.18 8.73
CA THR A 108 -15.46 17.44 8.86
C THR A 108 -15.46 16.65 10.17
N PRO A 109 -16.32 16.99 11.15
CA PRO A 109 -16.36 16.29 12.44
C PRO A 109 -16.70 14.79 12.34
N THR A 110 -17.46 14.41 11.32
CA THR A 110 -17.98 13.05 11.07
C THR A 110 -17.18 12.27 10.02
N PHE A 111 -15.93 12.66 9.78
CA PHE A 111 -15.18 12.16 8.63
C PHE A 111 -15.01 10.64 8.61
N GLU A 112 -14.84 9.97 9.77
CA GLU A 112 -14.76 8.50 9.82
C GLU A 112 -16.09 7.84 9.40
N GLU A 113 -17.22 8.40 9.85
CA GLU A 113 -18.56 7.94 9.51
C GLU A 113 -18.91 8.19 8.04
N ASP A 114 -18.56 9.36 7.51
CA ASP A 114 -18.81 9.73 6.12
C ASP A 114 -18.09 8.76 5.17
N LEU A 115 -16.84 8.42 5.45
CA LEU A 115 -16.08 7.43 4.66
C LEU A 115 -16.67 6.02 4.76
N GLU A 116 -17.16 5.62 5.94
CA GLU A 116 -17.81 4.31 6.11
C GLU A 116 -19.14 4.25 5.33
N ALA A 117 -19.88 5.35 5.27
CA ALA A 117 -21.09 5.44 4.45
C ALA A 117 -20.76 5.30 2.95
N LEU A 118 -19.77 6.06 2.45
CA LEU A 118 -19.30 5.93 1.06
C LEU A 118 -18.85 4.49 0.74
N TRP A 119 -18.10 3.86 1.66
CA TRP A 119 -17.67 2.47 1.48
C TRP A 119 -18.85 1.50 1.40
N LYS A 120 -19.87 1.64 2.25
CA LYS A 120 -21.06 0.78 2.21
C LYS A 120 -21.82 0.88 0.90
N ASP A 121 -21.93 2.08 0.34
CA ASP A 121 -22.60 2.29 -0.95
C ASP A 121 -21.79 1.66 -2.11
N LEU A 122 -20.47 1.62 -2.00
CA LEU A 122 -19.56 1.00 -2.99
C LEU A 122 -19.42 -0.52 -2.83
N GLN A 123 -19.68 -1.03 -1.63
CA GLN A 123 -19.42 -2.42 -1.27
C GLN A 123 -20.05 -3.44 -2.24
N PRO A 124 -21.31 -3.29 -2.73
CA PRO A 124 -21.91 -4.24 -3.65
C PRO A 124 -21.11 -4.44 -4.95
N LEU A 125 -20.54 -3.37 -5.51
CA LEU A 125 -19.71 -3.46 -6.71
C LEU A 125 -18.39 -4.18 -6.41
N TYR A 126 -17.73 -3.85 -5.30
CA TYR A 126 -16.50 -4.54 -4.90
C TYR A 126 -16.72 -6.03 -4.64
N LEU A 127 -17.82 -6.41 -3.98
CA LEU A 127 -18.12 -7.82 -3.69
C LEU A 127 -18.35 -8.63 -4.98
N ASN A 128 -19.02 -8.04 -5.96
CA ASN A 128 -19.22 -8.66 -7.27
C ASN A 128 -17.89 -8.84 -8.02
N LEU A 129 -17.03 -7.80 -8.03
CA LEU A 129 -15.70 -7.87 -8.62
C LEU A 129 -14.82 -8.94 -7.92
N HIS A 130 -14.81 -8.94 -6.58
CA HIS A 130 -14.06 -9.90 -5.76
C HIS A 130 -14.47 -11.34 -6.06
N SER A 131 -15.77 -11.64 -6.09
CA SER A 131 -16.27 -12.99 -6.36
C SER A 131 -15.91 -13.46 -7.77
N TYR A 132 -16.05 -12.59 -8.77
CA TYR A 132 -15.65 -12.88 -10.15
C TYR A 132 -14.15 -13.19 -10.26
N VAL A 133 -13.31 -12.33 -9.68
CA VAL A 133 -11.84 -12.51 -9.66
C VAL A 133 -11.45 -13.78 -8.91
N ARG A 134 -12.08 -14.05 -7.76
CA ARG A 134 -11.84 -15.27 -6.98
C ARG A 134 -12.13 -16.53 -7.81
N ARG A 135 -13.21 -16.53 -8.60
CA ARG A 135 -13.54 -17.64 -9.51
C ARG A 135 -12.47 -17.82 -10.59
N ALA A 136 -11.99 -16.74 -11.19
CA ALA A 136 -10.92 -16.80 -12.19
C ALA A 136 -9.60 -17.34 -11.58
N LEU A 137 -9.23 -16.88 -10.39
CA LEU A 137 -8.07 -17.41 -9.65
C LEU A 137 -8.26 -18.88 -9.30
N PHE A 138 -9.47 -19.32 -8.95
CA PHE A 138 -9.77 -20.73 -8.72
C PHE A 138 -9.55 -21.58 -9.98
N LYS A 139 -9.95 -21.10 -11.17
CA LYS A 139 -9.69 -21.78 -12.45
C LYS A 139 -8.18 -21.94 -12.71
N LYS A 140 -7.37 -20.96 -12.29
CA LYS A 140 -5.91 -20.98 -12.49
C LYS A 140 -5.16 -21.82 -11.46
N TYR A 141 -5.42 -21.61 -10.16
CA TYR A 141 -4.63 -22.17 -9.06
C TYR A 141 -5.28 -23.38 -8.38
N GLY A 142 -6.54 -23.67 -8.70
CA GLY A 142 -7.27 -24.84 -8.22
C GLY A 142 -7.77 -24.75 -6.76
N ALA A 143 -8.57 -25.74 -6.38
CA ALA A 143 -9.26 -25.79 -5.09
C ALA A 143 -8.34 -25.90 -3.86
N LYS A 144 -7.10 -26.38 -4.04
CA LYS A 144 -6.11 -26.43 -2.96
C LYS A 144 -5.63 -25.05 -2.53
N ARG A 145 -5.63 -24.09 -3.45
CA ARG A 145 -5.03 -22.76 -3.25
C ARG A 145 -6.07 -21.64 -3.18
N ILE A 146 -7.31 -21.89 -3.62
CA ILE A 146 -8.42 -20.92 -3.60
C ILE A 146 -9.68 -21.60 -3.09
N ASN A 147 -10.35 -20.97 -2.13
CA ASN A 147 -11.70 -21.32 -1.70
C ASN A 147 -12.72 -20.35 -2.29
N LEU A 148 -13.69 -20.87 -3.06
CA LEU A 148 -14.75 -20.06 -3.69
C LEU A 148 -15.69 -19.34 -2.71
N LYS A 149 -15.63 -19.65 -1.40
CA LYS A 149 -16.41 -19.02 -0.33
C LYS A 149 -15.53 -18.34 0.72
N GLY A 150 -14.21 -18.36 0.54
CA GLY A 150 -13.23 -17.80 1.46
C GLY A 150 -12.52 -16.55 0.93
N PRO A 151 -11.62 -15.94 1.72
CA PRO A 151 -10.82 -14.82 1.27
C PRO A 151 -9.81 -15.22 0.17
N ILE A 152 -9.36 -14.26 -0.63
CA ILE A 152 -8.33 -14.47 -1.66
C ILE A 152 -6.94 -14.35 -1.02
N PRO A 153 -5.98 -15.26 -1.31
CA PRO A 153 -4.60 -15.11 -0.86
C PRO A 153 -3.95 -13.83 -1.41
N ALA A 154 -3.43 -12.99 -0.52
CA ALA A 154 -3.00 -11.61 -0.83
C ALA A 154 -1.80 -11.45 -1.79
N HIS A 155 -1.23 -12.54 -2.30
CA HIS A 155 -0.07 -12.55 -3.20
C HIS A 155 -0.44 -12.86 -4.66
N LEU A 156 -1.71 -13.12 -4.96
CA LEU A 156 -2.16 -13.60 -6.28
C LEU A 156 -2.83 -12.53 -7.14
N LEU A 157 -2.74 -11.26 -6.74
CA LEU A 157 -3.54 -10.17 -7.30
C LEU A 157 -2.70 -9.17 -8.09
N GLY A 158 -1.61 -9.63 -8.72
CA GLY A 158 -0.84 -8.80 -9.67
C GLY A 158 -0.01 -7.68 -9.04
N ASN A 159 -0.02 -7.55 -7.71
CA ASN A 159 0.60 -6.45 -7.00
C ASN A 159 1.08 -6.89 -5.61
N MET A 160 2.23 -6.37 -5.16
CA MET A 160 2.85 -6.69 -3.86
C MET A 160 1.91 -6.55 -2.65
N TRP A 161 0.98 -5.61 -2.71
CA TRP A 161 0.03 -5.30 -1.64
C TRP A 161 -1.42 -5.67 -2.02
N ALA A 162 -1.67 -6.18 -3.22
CA ALA A 162 -3.02 -6.39 -3.75
C ALA A 162 -3.89 -5.12 -3.65
N GLN A 163 -3.28 -3.95 -3.85
CA GLN A 163 -3.99 -2.66 -3.85
C GLN A 163 -4.64 -2.36 -5.20
N THR A 164 -4.07 -2.88 -6.28
CA THR A 164 -4.60 -2.82 -7.65
C THR A 164 -4.40 -4.20 -8.26
N TRP A 165 -5.31 -4.61 -9.14
CA TRP A 165 -5.41 -5.96 -9.69
C TRP A 165 -5.24 -6.00 -11.21
N SER A 166 -4.86 -4.89 -11.85
CA SER A 166 -4.55 -4.81 -13.29
C SER A 166 -3.52 -5.83 -13.74
N GLY A 167 -2.55 -6.16 -12.89
CA GLY A 167 -1.53 -7.18 -13.17
C GLY A 167 -2.08 -8.59 -13.44
N ILE A 168 -3.35 -8.89 -13.14
CA ILE A 168 -4.00 -10.17 -13.46
C ILE A 168 -5.05 -10.07 -14.57
N MET A 169 -5.06 -8.98 -15.35
CA MET A 169 -6.04 -8.75 -16.41
C MET A 169 -6.11 -9.89 -17.43
N ASP A 170 -5.00 -10.58 -17.70
CA ASP A 170 -4.95 -11.79 -18.54
C ASP A 170 -5.79 -12.96 -18.00
N LEU A 171 -5.90 -13.10 -16.67
CA LEU A 171 -6.65 -14.18 -16.03
C LEU A 171 -8.16 -13.89 -15.92
N VAL A 172 -8.51 -12.61 -15.83
CA VAL A 172 -9.86 -12.15 -15.50
C VAL A 172 -10.56 -11.44 -16.65
N ARG A 173 -9.96 -11.43 -17.85
CA ARG A 173 -10.54 -10.81 -19.03
C ARG A 173 -11.89 -11.47 -19.39
N PRO A 174 -13.01 -10.71 -19.38
CA PRO A 174 -14.33 -11.22 -19.71
C PRO A 174 -14.45 -11.84 -21.11
N TYR A 175 -13.93 -11.13 -22.12
CA TYR A 175 -14.03 -11.52 -23.53
C TYR A 175 -12.63 -11.60 -24.16
N PRO A 176 -12.00 -12.80 -24.21
CA PRO A 176 -10.64 -12.96 -24.72
C PRO A 176 -10.41 -12.57 -26.18
N ASN A 177 -11.45 -12.70 -27.00
CA ASN A 177 -11.39 -12.44 -28.44
C ASN A 177 -11.71 -11.00 -28.82
N ALA A 178 -12.23 -10.20 -27.88
CA ALA A 178 -12.47 -8.77 -28.08
C ALA A 178 -11.18 -7.99 -27.82
N ALA A 179 -11.00 -6.86 -28.51
CA ALA A 179 -9.81 -6.03 -28.36
C ALA A 179 -9.57 -5.62 -26.90
N GLN A 180 -8.30 -5.65 -26.48
CA GLN A 180 -7.88 -5.09 -25.20
C GLN A 180 -7.46 -3.64 -25.41
N VAL A 181 -7.88 -2.77 -24.50
CA VAL A 181 -7.35 -1.40 -24.39
C VAL A 181 -6.05 -1.45 -23.59
N ASP A 182 -5.00 -2.03 -24.18
CA ASP A 182 -3.63 -1.91 -23.69
C ASP A 182 -2.75 -1.48 -24.85
N VAL A 183 -2.28 -0.23 -24.76
CA VAL A 183 -1.51 0.43 -25.81
C VAL A 183 0.00 0.28 -25.64
N THR A 184 0.47 -0.49 -24.65
CA THR A 184 1.90 -0.66 -24.34
C THR A 184 2.70 -1.11 -25.56
N GLN A 185 2.23 -2.15 -26.26
CA GLN A 185 2.92 -2.64 -27.46
C GLN A 185 2.90 -1.61 -28.60
N ALA A 186 1.81 -0.85 -28.74
CA ALA A 186 1.71 0.22 -29.73
C ALA A 186 2.67 1.38 -29.43
N MET A 187 2.80 1.76 -28.16
CA MET A 187 3.77 2.78 -27.69
C MET A 187 5.20 2.35 -28.02
N ILE A 188 5.57 1.11 -27.68
CA ILE A 188 6.91 0.56 -27.97
C ILE A 188 7.15 0.50 -29.49
N ALA A 189 6.20 -0.04 -30.27
CA ALA A 189 6.33 -0.15 -31.72
C ALA A 189 6.45 1.22 -32.42
N LYS A 190 5.82 2.25 -31.87
CA LYS A 190 5.89 3.65 -32.38
C LYS A 190 7.07 4.44 -31.80
N GLY A 191 7.96 3.79 -31.04
CA GLY A 191 9.16 4.41 -30.47
C GLY A 191 8.87 5.53 -29.48
N TRP A 192 7.85 5.36 -28.62
CA TRP A 192 7.60 6.30 -27.53
C TRP A 192 8.72 6.23 -26.49
N ASP A 193 9.09 7.39 -25.96
CA ASP A 193 9.99 7.55 -24.82
C ASP A 193 9.30 8.32 -23.68
N ALA A 194 9.96 8.48 -22.53
CA ALA A 194 9.36 9.19 -21.41
C ALA A 194 9.03 10.64 -21.77
N ASN A 195 9.92 11.33 -22.50
CA ASN A 195 9.69 12.72 -22.91
C ASN A 195 8.38 12.88 -23.69
N ARG A 196 8.13 11.98 -24.64
CA ARG A 196 6.89 11.94 -25.41
C ARG A 196 5.68 11.72 -24.53
N MET A 197 5.72 10.80 -23.56
CA MET A 197 4.61 10.58 -22.63
C MET A 197 4.24 11.87 -21.85
N PHE A 198 5.24 12.58 -21.33
CA PHE A 198 5.03 13.86 -20.65
C PHE A 198 4.54 14.97 -21.60
N ARG A 199 5.03 15.00 -22.84
CA ARG A 199 4.59 15.98 -23.85
C ARG A 199 3.15 15.76 -24.29
N GLU A 200 2.73 14.51 -24.46
CA GLU A 200 1.33 14.19 -24.76
C GLU A 200 0.42 14.57 -23.59
N SER A 201 0.89 14.40 -22.35
CA SER A 201 0.18 14.88 -21.18
C SER A 201 0.06 16.41 -21.16
N GLU A 202 1.16 17.15 -21.38
CA GLU A 202 1.12 18.62 -21.54
C GLU A 202 0.14 19.05 -22.64
N ASN A 203 0.11 18.33 -23.78
CA ASN A 203 -0.81 18.59 -24.86
C ASN A 203 -2.27 18.42 -24.40
N PHE A 204 -2.58 17.39 -23.60
CA PHE A 204 -3.91 17.24 -23.02
C PHE A 204 -4.29 18.46 -22.16
N PHE A 205 -3.44 18.84 -21.19
CA PHE A 205 -3.70 19.98 -20.28
C PHE A 205 -3.91 21.29 -21.05
N THR A 206 -3.03 21.58 -22.01
CA THR A 206 -3.14 22.78 -22.85
C THR A 206 -4.33 22.71 -23.81
N SER A 207 -4.75 21.52 -24.26
CA SER A 207 -5.94 21.34 -25.10
C SER A 207 -7.22 21.81 -24.39
N VAL A 208 -7.34 21.61 -23.09
CA VAL A 208 -8.49 22.09 -22.30
C VAL A 208 -8.30 23.53 -21.79
N GLY A 209 -7.18 24.17 -22.08
CA GLY A 209 -6.92 25.58 -21.74
C GLY A 209 -6.24 25.79 -20.39
N LEU A 210 -5.66 24.71 -19.82
CA LEU A 210 -4.79 24.81 -18.66
C LEU A 210 -3.38 25.24 -19.07
N LEU A 211 -2.51 25.45 -18.08
CA LEU A 211 -1.19 26.06 -18.29
C LEU A 211 -0.21 25.03 -18.87
N PRO A 212 0.70 25.43 -19.79
CA PRO A 212 1.81 24.58 -20.19
C PRO A 212 2.81 24.40 -19.03
N MET A 213 3.65 23.38 -19.10
CA MET A 213 4.74 23.20 -18.13
C MET A 213 5.85 24.23 -18.40
N PRO A 214 6.40 24.87 -17.35
CA PRO A 214 7.46 25.86 -17.51
C PRO A 214 8.78 25.24 -17.98
N ASP A 215 9.68 26.04 -18.55
CA ASP A 215 10.98 25.55 -19.04
C ASP A 215 11.81 24.88 -17.93
N GLU A 216 11.76 25.41 -16.71
CA GLU A 216 12.45 24.84 -15.55
C GLU A 216 11.98 23.41 -15.22
N PHE A 217 10.70 23.08 -15.50
CA PHE A 217 10.17 21.74 -15.30
C PHE A 217 10.90 20.74 -16.20
N TRP A 218 11.00 21.04 -17.49
CA TRP A 218 11.65 20.17 -18.48
C TRP A 218 13.15 20.03 -18.25
N GLN A 219 13.81 21.12 -17.83
CA GLN A 219 15.26 21.12 -17.61
C GLN A 219 15.69 20.38 -16.35
N LYS A 220 14.82 20.30 -15.32
CA LYS A 220 15.22 19.89 -13.98
C LYS A 220 14.51 18.67 -13.43
N SER A 221 13.42 18.20 -14.05
CA SER A 221 12.71 17.00 -13.64
C SER A 221 13.52 15.74 -13.92
N MET A 222 13.31 14.70 -13.10
CA MET A 222 13.83 13.36 -13.34
C MET A 222 12.69 12.51 -13.91
N LEU A 223 12.60 12.48 -15.25
CA LEU A 223 11.54 11.78 -15.98
C LEU A 223 11.91 10.32 -16.30
N GLU A 224 13.18 9.94 -16.11
CA GLU A 224 13.69 8.60 -16.33
C GLU A 224 14.66 8.23 -15.20
N LYS A 225 14.87 6.93 -14.98
CA LYS A 225 15.87 6.46 -14.03
C LYS A 225 17.27 6.78 -14.56
N PRO A 226 18.15 7.44 -13.77
CA PRO A 226 19.53 7.67 -14.18
C PRO A 226 20.29 6.35 -14.46
N THR A 227 21.11 6.34 -15.51
CA THR A 227 21.92 5.19 -15.94
C THR A 227 23.36 5.22 -15.41
N ASP A 228 23.71 6.24 -14.64
CA ASP A 228 25.05 6.48 -14.07
C ASP A 228 25.30 5.77 -12.73
N GLY A 229 24.44 4.82 -12.36
CA GLY A 229 24.58 4.02 -11.14
C GLY A 229 24.14 4.72 -9.86
N ARG A 230 23.57 5.94 -9.93
CA ARG A 230 23.00 6.61 -8.75
C ARG A 230 21.80 5.86 -8.19
N GLU A 231 21.71 5.83 -6.87
CA GLU A 231 20.53 5.37 -6.16
C GLU A 231 19.50 6.50 -6.09
N VAL A 232 18.25 6.20 -6.47
CA VAL A 232 17.14 7.14 -6.47
C VAL A 232 15.87 6.48 -5.93
N VAL A 233 15.00 7.29 -5.33
CA VAL A 233 13.65 6.85 -4.95
C VAL A 233 12.77 6.89 -6.20
N CYS A 234 12.46 5.72 -6.77
CA CYS A 234 11.71 5.63 -8.03
C CYS A 234 10.20 5.87 -7.93
N HIS A 235 9.62 5.87 -6.73
CA HIS A 235 8.20 6.15 -6.55
C HIS A 235 7.85 7.53 -7.12
N ALA A 236 6.86 7.60 -8.02
CA ALA A 236 6.43 8.83 -8.67
C ALA A 236 6.03 9.90 -7.63
N SER A 237 6.31 11.15 -7.95
CA SER A 237 6.01 12.30 -7.09
C SER A 237 6.21 13.61 -7.84
N ALA A 238 5.31 14.57 -7.62
CA ALA A 238 5.40 15.95 -8.06
C ALA A 238 5.86 16.88 -6.92
N TRP A 239 6.62 17.92 -7.26
CA TRP A 239 7.30 18.78 -6.30
C TRP A 239 7.07 20.27 -6.61
N ASP A 240 6.52 21.01 -5.65
CA ASP A 240 6.54 22.47 -5.61
C ASP A 240 7.71 22.93 -4.73
N PHE A 241 8.62 23.74 -5.28
CA PHE A 241 9.75 24.31 -4.54
C PHE A 241 9.40 25.63 -3.84
N TYR A 242 8.13 25.99 -3.79
CA TYR A 242 7.52 27.13 -3.10
C TYR A 242 7.98 28.53 -3.55
N ASN A 243 8.82 28.61 -4.58
CA ASN A 243 9.33 29.87 -5.14
C ASN A 243 8.49 30.41 -6.32
N ARG A 244 7.35 29.76 -6.62
CA ARG A 244 6.40 30.08 -7.70
C ARG A 244 6.93 29.88 -9.14
N LYS A 245 8.08 29.23 -9.30
CA LYS A 245 8.75 29.05 -10.60
C LYS A 245 9.19 27.60 -10.83
N ASP A 246 9.81 26.99 -9.83
CA ASP A 246 10.44 25.68 -9.94
C ASP A 246 9.47 24.59 -9.48
N PHE A 247 8.98 23.83 -10.45
CA PHE A 247 8.06 22.70 -10.26
C PHE A 247 8.64 21.50 -11.00
N ARG A 248 8.65 20.31 -10.39
CA ARG A 248 9.32 19.14 -10.97
C ARG A 248 8.56 17.85 -10.73
N ILE A 249 8.81 16.86 -11.58
CA ILE A 249 8.43 15.47 -11.35
C ILE A 249 9.68 14.60 -11.17
N LYS A 250 9.56 13.60 -10.30
CA LYS A 250 10.56 12.55 -10.09
C LYS A 250 9.89 11.19 -10.25
N GLN A 251 10.01 10.59 -11.43
CA GLN A 251 9.45 9.29 -11.80
C GLN A 251 10.49 8.48 -12.58
N CYS A 252 10.61 7.19 -12.28
CA CYS A 252 11.38 6.25 -13.09
C CYS A 252 10.49 5.68 -14.20
N THR A 253 10.14 6.51 -15.18
CA THR A 253 9.10 6.19 -16.16
C THR A 253 9.46 4.97 -17.02
N VAL A 254 8.51 4.06 -17.17
CA VAL A 254 8.56 2.89 -18.05
C VAL A 254 7.56 3.09 -19.20
N ILE A 255 7.91 2.64 -20.41
CA ILE A 255 7.05 2.80 -21.58
C ILE A 255 5.94 1.75 -21.57
N ASN A 256 4.85 2.05 -20.86
CA ASN A 256 3.62 1.26 -20.82
C ASN A 256 2.40 2.14 -20.53
N MET A 257 1.21 1.56 -20.63
CA MET A 257 -0.05 2.29 -20.41
C MET A 257 -0.22 2.76 -18.96
N ASP A 258 0.19 1.97 -17.97
CA ASP A 258 0.08 2.32 -16.54
C ASP A 258 0.89 3.58 -16.19
N ASP A 259 2.11 3.67 -16.71
CA ASP A 259 2.97 4.83 -16.53
C ASP A 259 2.49 6.02 -17.36
N LEU A 260 1.81 5.81 -18.50
CA LEU A 260 1.15 6.90 -19.24
C LEU A 260 0.05 7.54 -18.40
N ILE A 261 -0.76 6.73 -17.72
CA ILE A 261 -1.78 7.18 -16.76
C ILE A 261 -1.11 7.89 -15.58
N THR A 262 -0.03 7.31 -15.04
CA THR A 262 0.73 7.89 -13.92
C THR A 262 1.34 9.25 -14.29
N VAL A 263 1.85 9.42 -15.51
CA VAL A 263 2.35 10.71 -16.00
C VAL A 263 1.26 11.78 -15.96
N HIS A 264 0.02 11.46 -16.36
CA HIS A 264 -1.11 12.39 -16.28
C HIS A 264 -1.50 12.72 -14.84
N HIS A 265 -1.45 11.73 -13.95
CA HIS A 265 -1.67 11.91 -12.52
C HIS A 265 -0.68 12.94 -11.93
N GLU A 266 0.62 12.71 -12.12
CA GLU A 266 1.67 13.58 -11.57
C GLU A 266 1.67 14.97 -12.21
N MET A 267 1.39 15.07 -13.52
CA MET A 267 1.23 16.37 -14.17
C MET A 267 -0.01 17.12 -13.69
N GLY A 268 -1.04 16.42 -13.22
CA GLY A 268 -2.20 17.04 -12.55
C GLY A 268 -1.80 17.76 -11.25
N HIS A 269 -0.89 17.19 -10.47
CA HIS A 269 -0.33 17.88 -9.30
C HIS A 269 0.43 19.15 -9.71
N VAL A 270 1.30 19.06 -10.73
CA VAL A 270 2.03 20.24 -11.25
C VAL A 270 1.05 21.30 -11.75
N GLN A 271 -0.03 20.88 -12.40
CA GLN A 271 -1.06 21.81 -12.85
C GLN A 271 -1.75 22.52 -11.68
N TYR A 272 -2.03 21.82 -10.58
CA TYR A 272 -2.51 22.44 -9.34
C TYR A 272 -1.49 23.44 -8.80
N PHE A 273 -0.20 23.07 -8.82
CA PHE A 273 0.90 23.93 -8.38
C PHE A 273 0.94 25.26 -9.13
N LEU A 274 0.84 25.19 -10.45
CA LEU A 274 0.85 26.35 -11.32
C LEU A 274 -0.35 27.28 -11.09
N GLN A 275 -1.52 26.73 -10.74
CA GLN A 275 -2.76 27.49 -10.57
C GLN A 275 -2.79 28.29 -9.26
N TYR A 276 -2.36 27.70 -8.14
CA TYR A 276 -2.39 28.37 -6.84
C TYR A 276 -1.07 29.07 -6.47
N LYS A 277 -0.06 29.11 -7.35
CA LYS A 277 1.30 29.58 -7.00
C LYS A 277 1.34 31.01 -6.43
N ASP A 278 0.32 31.82 -6.71
CA ASP A 278 0.23 33.20 -6.23
C ASP A 278 -0.53 33.35 -4.91
N GLN A 279 -1.14 32.28 -4.40
CA GLN A 279 -1.66 32.23 -3.04
C GLN A 279 -0.53 32.38 -2.00
N PRO A 280 -0.85 32.89 -0.79
CA PRO A 280 0.03 32.74 0.38
C PRO A 280 0.47 31.29 0.54
N ILE A 281 1.72 31.06 0.96
CA ILE A 281 2.31 29.71 1.01
C ILE A 281 1.47 28.72 1.83
N SER A 282 0.84 29.19 2.91
CA SER A 282 -0.04 28.39 3.76
C SER A 282 -1.34 27.93 3.09
N PHE A 283 -1.71 28.53 1.95
CA PHE A 283 -2.89 28.16 1.15
C PHE A 283 -2.51 27.46 -0.16
N ARG A 284 -1.22 27.16 -0.40
CA ARG A 284 -0.77 26.38 -1.56
C ARG A 284 -0.84 24.89 -1.29
N ASP A 285 -2.06 24.40 -1.14
CA ASP A 285 -2.42 22.99 -1.08
C ASP A 285 -3.77 22.80 -1.80
N GLY A 286 -4.19 21.56 -2.03
CA GLY A 286 -5.53 21.29 -2.52
C GLY A 286 -6.59 21.72 -1.50
N ALA A 287 -7.83 21.97 -1.95
CA ALA A 287 -8.94 22.33 -1.06
C ALA A 287 -9.11 21.34 0.12
N ASN A 288 -8.83 20.06 -0.14
CA ASN A 288 -8.38 19.10 0.85
C ASN A 288 -7.36 18.15 0.16
N PRO A 289 -6.65 17.27 0.90
CA PRO A 289 -5.65 16.40 0.29
C PRO A 289 -6.20 15.46 -0.81
N GLY A 290 -7.48 15.08 -0.76
CA GLY A 290 -8.10 14.24 -1.79
C GLY A 290 -8.39 14.97 -3.10
N PHE A 291 -8.63 16.29 -3.07
CA PHE A 291 -8.77 17.10 -4.29
C PHE A 291 -7.47 17.13 -5.09
N HIS A 292 -6.34 17.23 -4.39
CA HIS A 292 -5.03 17.30 -5.01
C HIS A 292 -4.71 16.03 -5.82
N GLU A 293 -5.10 14.88 -5.27
CA GLU A 293 -5.00 13.56 -5.89
C GLU A 293 -6.03 13.33 -7.02
N ALA A 294 -7.22 13.95 -6.92
CA ALA A 294 -8.29 13.72 -7.87
C ALA A 294 -8.09 14.42 -9.22
N ILE A 295 -7.53 15.64 -9.24
CA ILE A 295 -7.42 16.42 -10.48
C ILE A 295 -6.60 15.69 -11.56
N GLY A 296 -5.45 15.11 -11.21
CA GLY A 296 -4.66 14.34 -12.16
C GLY A 296 -5.39 13.10 -12.67
N ASP A 297 -6.08 12.41 -11.77
CA ASP A 297 -6.85 11.21 -12.09
C ASP A 297 -8.05 11.48 -13.01
N VAL A 298 -8.74 12.62 -12.87
CA VAL A 298 -9.88 12.99 -13.73
C VAL A 298 -9.49 13.06 -15.19
N LEU A 299 -8.33 13.64 -15.49
CA LEU A 299 -7.83 13.73 -16.86
C LEU A 299 -7.36 12.38 -17.36
N ALA A 300 -6.72 11.59 -16.48
CA ALA A 300 -6.31 10.23 -16.81
C ALA A 300 -7.51 9.33 -17.18
N LEU A 301 -8.71 9.56 -16.60
CA LEU A 301 -9.94 8.86 -17.02
C LEU A 301 -10.31 9.14 -18.48
N SER A 302 -10.21 10.39 -18.94
CA SER A 302 -10.44 10.73 -20.36
C SER A 302 -9.37 10.17 -21.27
N VAL A 303 -8.10 10.24 -20.86
CA VAL A 303 -6.94 9.73 -21.62
C VAL A 303 -7.02 8.22 -21.84
N SER A 304 -7.53 7.49 -20.84
CA SER A 304 -7.64 6.04 -20.89
C SER A 304 -8.76 5.55 -21.82
N THR A 305 -9.63 6.44 -22.30
CA THR A 305 -10.73 6.03 -23.18
C THR A 305 -10.22 5.54 -24.54
N PRO A 306 -10.85 4.50 -25.13
CA PRO A 306 -10.51 4.06 -26.49
C PRO A 306 -10.56 5.20 -27.51
N LYS A 307 -11.53 6.12 -27.35
CA LYS A 307 -11.69 7.33 -28.18
C LYS A 307 -10.44 8.21 -28.14
N HIS A 308 -9.92 8.49 -26.95
CA HIS A 308 -8.72 9.30 -26.81
C HIS A 308 -7.48 8.58 -27.35
N LEU A 309 -7.30 7.31 -27.00
CA LEU A 309 -6.17 6.50 -27.45
C LEU A 309 -6.12 6.36 -28.98
N HIS A 310 -7.27 6.30 -29.64
CA HIS A 310 -7.37 6.38 -31.10
C HIS A 310 -6.97 7.76 -31.64
N THR A 311 -7.45 8.84 -31.01
CA THR A 311 -7.09 10.23 -31.37
C THR A 311 -5.59 10.49 -31.35
N ILE A 312 -4.88 9.97 -30.34
CA ILE A 312 -3.41 10.12 -30.23
C ILE A 312 -2.64 9.04 -31.02
N GLY A 313 -3.34 8.24 -31.82
CA GLY A 313 -2.75 7.25 -32.72
C GLY A 313 -2.13 6.04 -32.03
N LEU A 314 -2.55 5.72 -30.81
CA LEU A 314 -2.14 4.51 -30.07
C LEU A 314 -3.09 3.33 -30.26
N LEU A 315 -4.30 3.58 -30.78
CA LEU A 315 -5.27 2.54 -31.14
C LEU A 315 -5.65 2.69 -32.61
N ASP A 316 -5.48 1.63 -33.42
CA ASP A 316 -5.71 1.70 -34.88
C ASP A 316 -7.20 1.63 -35.26
N LYS A 317 -8.02 0.96 -34.43
CA LYS A 317 -9.46 0.80 -34.66
C LYS A 317 -10.23 1.08 -33.38
N LEU A 318 -11.26 1.90 -33.50
CA LEU A 318 -12.23 2.09 -32.43
C LEU A 318 -13.26 0.96 -32.50
N GLU A 319 -13.10 -0.07 -31.67
CA GLU A 319 -14.10 -1.12 -31.51
C GLU A 319 -15.09 -0.74 -30.40
N GLU A 320 -16.17 -0.05 -30.76
CA GLU A 320 -17.28 0.25 -29.83
C GLU A 320 -18.29 -0.89 -29.81
N ASN A 321 -17.87 -2.07 -29.34
CA ASN A 321 -18.77 -3.19 -29.08
C ASN A 321 -18.89 -3.46 -27.57
N ALA A 322 -20.01 -4.05 -27.16
CA ALA A 322 -20.32 -4.29 -25.75
C ALA A 322 -19.24 -5.14 -25.05
N GLU A 323 -18.64 -6.11 -25.75
CA GLU A 323 -17.58 -6.96 -25.19
C GLU A 323 -16.32 -6.17 -24.86
N SER A 324 -15.90 -5.28 -25.76
CA SER A 324 -14.74 -4.40 -25.58
C SER A 324 -15.00 -3.36 -24.50
N THR A 325 -16.23 -2.84 -24.40
CA THR A 325 -16.64 -1.95 -23.30
C THR A 325 -16.53 -2.66 -21.94
N ILE A 326 -16.97 -3.91 -21.83
CA ILE A 326 -16.85 -4.68 -20.59
C ILE A 326 -15.39 -4.98 -20.26
N ASN A 327 -14.55 -5.34 -21.25
CA ASN A 327 -13.11 -5.51 -21.04
C ASN A 327 -12.44 -4.22 -20.55
N PHE A 328 -12.78 -3.06 -21.15
CA PHE A 328 -12.28 -1.75 -20.73
C PHE A 328 -12.68 -1.43 -19.29
N LEU A 329 -13.98 -1.51 -18.98
CA LEU A 329 -14.48 -1.24 -17.63
C LEU A 329 -13.88 -2.20 -16.60
N MET A 330 -13.69 -3.48 -16.94
CA MET A 330 -12.99 -4.44 -16.08
C MET A 330 -11.58 -3.97 -15.77
N SER A 331 -10.82 -3.53 -16.77
CA SER A 331 -9.46 -3.00 -16.58
C SER A 331 -9.45 -1.84 -15.58
N ILE A 332 -10.33 -0.85 -15.77
CA ILE A 332 -10.43 0.29 -14.86
C ILE A 332 -10.91 -0.15 -13.47
N ALA A 333 -11.81 -1.13 -13.36
CA ALA A 333 -12.31 -1.62 -12.07
C ALA A 333 -11.24 -2.35 -11.27
N LEU A 334 -10.37 -3.13 -11.93
CA LEU A 334 -9.23 -3.79 -11.28
C LEU A 334 -8.24 -2.79 -10.69
N ASP A 335 -8.16 -1.56 -11.20
CA ASP A 335 -7.34 -0.51 -10.60
C ASP A 335 -8.12 0.33 -9.59
N LYS A 336 -9.27 0.88 -9.98
CA LYS A 336 -10.00 1.87 -9.18
C LYS A 336 -10.87 1.22 -8.10
N ILE A 337 -11.68 0.21 -8.45
CA ILE A 337 -12.59 -0.43 -7.50
C ILE A 337 -11.84 -1.31 -6.51
N ALA A 338 -10.85 -2.09 -6.98
CA ALA A 338 -10.06 -2.94 -6.10
C ALA A 338 -9.23 -2.16 -5.06
N PHE A 339 -8.87 -0.92 -5.39
CA PHE A 339 -8.09 -0.05 -4.52
C PHE A 339 -8.90 0.53 -3.35
N LEU A 340 -10.17 0.88 -3.56
CA LEU A 340 -11.00 1.54 -2.56
C LEU A 340 -10.94 0.90 -1.15
N PRO A 341 -11.14 -0.42 -0.97
CA PRO A 341 -11.03 -1.01 0.37
C PRO A 341 -9.60 -0.94 0.94
N PHE A 342 -8.56 -1.01 0.11
CA PHE A 342 -7.17 -0.84 0.56
C PHE A 342 -6.87 0.60 0.98
N GLY A 343 -7.28 1.57 0.16
CA GLY A 343 -7.20 2.99 0.44
C GLY A 343 -7.87 3.36 1.76
N TYR A 344 -9.04 2.75 2.01
CA TYR A 344 -9.80 2.97 3.23
C TYR A 344 -9.16 2.35 4.47
N LEU A 345 -8.81 1.06 4.42
CA LEU A 345 -8.34 0.34 5.60
C LEU A 345 -6.97 0.82 6.10
N MET A 346 -6.13 1.36 5.21
CA MET A 346 -4.77 1.79 5.52
C MET A 346 -4.75 2.85 6.64
N ASP A 347 -5.51 3.93 6.45
CA ASP A 347 -5.58 4.99 7.45
C ASP A 347 -6.54 4.64 8.59
N GLN A 348 -7.57 3.81 8.40
CA GLN A 348 -8.32 3.24 9.53
C GLN A 348 -7.40 2.51 10.50
N TRP A 349 -6.48 1.68 10.01
CA TRP A 349 -5.50 0.99 10.84
C TRP A 349 -4.60 2.01 11.56
N ARG A 350 -4.05 2.99 10.86
CA ARG A 350 -3.17 4.01 11.46
C ARG A 350 -3.86 4.89 12.48
N TRP A 351 -5.10 5.31 12.22
CA TRP A 351 -5.89 6.11 13.16
C TRP A 351 -6.10 5.36 14.46
N LYS A 352 -6.48 4.07 14.37
CA LYS A 352 -6.63 3.20 15.54
C LYS A 352 -5.31 2.92 16.26
N VAL A 353 -4.18 2.94 15.54
CA VAL A 353 -2.85 2.88 16.18
C VAL A 353 -2.52 4.18 16.91
N PHE A 354 -2.81 5.34 16.30
CA PHE A 354 -2.53 6.65 16.91
C PHE A 354 -3.41 6.91 18.13
N ASP A 355 -4.70 6.60 18.10
CA ASP A 355 -5.60 6.80 19.23
C ASP A 355 -5.55 5.69 20.30
N GLY A 356 -4.76 4.63 20.05
CA GLY A 356 -4.54 3.53 20.99
C GLY A 356 -5.60 2.42 20.97
N ARG A 357 -6.60 2.47 20.07
CA ARG A 357 -7.54 1.35 19.83
C ARG A 357 -6.82 0.07 19.36
N ILE A 358 -5.64 0.20 18.74
CA ILE A 358 -4.74 -0.91 18.39
C ILE A 358 -3.42 -0.74 19.17
N SER A 359 -3.17 -1.67 20.09
CA SER A 359 -1.90 -1.76 20.82
C SER A 359 -0.74 -2.17 19.91
N SER A 360 0.48 -1.74 20.25
CA SER A 360 1.72 -2.20 19.60
C SER A 360 1.95 -3.71 19.70
N SER A 361 1.25 -4.41 20.60
CA SER A 361 1.26 -5.88 20.68
C SER A 361 0.33 -6.56 19.66
N GLU A 362 -0.50 -5.81 18.92
CA GLU A 362 -1.53 -6.36 18.01
C GLU A 362 -1.51 -5.70 16.62
N TYR A 363 -0.44 -4.97 16.29
CA TYR A 363 -0.30 -4.27 15.01
C TYR A 363 -0.57 -5.17 13.80
N ASN A 364 0.01 -6.37 13.78
CA ASN A 364 -0.07 -7.22 12.60
C ASN A 364 -1.40 -8.00 12.54
N LYS A 365 -1.90 -8.44 13.69
CA LYS A 365 -3.22 -9.06 13.84
C LYS A 365 -4.32 -8.13 13.36
N GLU A 366 -4.36 -6.89 13.87
CA GLU A 366 -5.42 -5.94 13.50
C GLU A 366 -5.28 -5.44 12.06
N TRP A 367 -4.06 -5.38 11.53
CA TRP A 367 -3.84 -5.18 10.10
C TRP A 367 -4.53 -6.27 9.26
N TRP A 368 -4.33 -7.54 9.59
CA TRP A 368 -4.95 -8.64 8.87
C TRP A 368 -6.46 -8.75 9.09
N ASN A 369 -6.96 -8.39 10.28
CA ASN A 369 -8.40 -8.28 10.53
C ASN A 369 -9.05 -7.25 9.59
N LEU A 370 -8.42 -6.08 9.41
CA LEU A 370 -8.92 -5.06 8.50
C LEU A 370 -8.79 -5.46 7.02
N ARG A 371 -7.68 -6.09 6.63
CA ARG A 371 -7.50 -6.68 5.29
C ARG A 371 -8.59 -7.70 4.96
N LEU A 372 -8.91 -8.58 5.92
CA LEU A 372 -10.00 -9.54 5.77
C LEU A 372 -11.36 -8.85 5.74
N LYS A 373 -11.63 -7.90 6.65
CA LYS A 373 -12.92 -7.21 6.75
C LYS A 373 -13.26 -6.41 5.49
N TYR A 374 -12.32 -5.64 4.97
CA TYR A 374 -12.59 -4.70 3.87
C TYR A 374 -12.26 -5.28 2.50
N GLN A 375 -11.13 -5.99 2.35
CA GLN A 375 -10.74 -6.54 1.06
C GLN A 375 -11.12 -8.01 0.87
N GLY A 376 -11.42 -8.75 1.93
CA GLY A 376 -11.63 -10.19 1.81
C GLY A 376 -10.38 -10.93 1.39
N LEU A 377 -9.24 -10.51 1.94
CA LEU A 377 -7.93 -11.10 1.68
C LEU A 377 -7.35 -11.75 2.92
N CYS A 378 -6.64 -12.86 2.71
CA CYS A 378 -5.90 -13.55 3.75
C CYS A 378 -4.39 -13.55 3.45
N PRO A 379 -3.53 -13.60 4.48
CA PRO A 379 -2.12 -13.83 4.24
C PRO A 379 -1.93 -15.26 3.71
N PRO A 380 -1.02 -15.50 2.76
CA PRO A 380 -0.80 -16.85 2.23
C PRO A 380 0.00 -17.77 3.17
N VAL A 381 0.64 -17.19 4.19
CA VAL A 381 1.31 -17.90 5.27
C VAL A 381 0.88 -17.32 6.61
N THR A 382 0.95 -18.11 7.67
CA THR A 382 0.70 -17.62 9.03
C THR A 382 1.63 -16.44 9.37
N ARG A 383 1.06 -15.39 9.95
CA ARG A 383 1.78 -14.20 10.39
C ARG A 383 1.70 -14.08 11.91
N THR A 384 2.75 -13.55 12.51
CA THR A 384 2.88 -13.36 13.96
C THR A 384 3.13 -11.88 14.27
N GLU A 385 3.19 -11.50 15.54
CA GLU A 385 3.56 -10.13 15.94
C GLU A 385 5.06 -9.85 15.88
N VAL A 386 5.89 -10.83 15.51
CA VAL A 386 7.25 -10.55 15.04
C VAL A 386 7.21 -9.87 13.66
N ASP A 387 6.16 -10.15 12.88
CA ASP A 387 5.91 -9.50 11.60
C ASP A 387 5.34 -8.08 11.79
N PHE A 388 5.57 -7.24 10.79
CA PHE A 388 4.98 -5.91 10.70
C PHE A 388 4.69 -5.60 9.22
N ASP A 389 3.72 -6.34 8.68
CA ASP A 389 3.30 -6.27 7.28
C ASP A 389 2.87 -4.87 6.81
N PRO A 390 2.22 -3.99 7.62
CA PRO A 390 1.96 -2.61 7.19
C PRO A 390 3.27 -1.84 6.92
N GLY A 391 4.35 -2.11 7.65
CA GLY A 391 5.65 -1.48 7.42
C GLY A 391 6.26 -1.78 6.04
N ALA A 392 5.80 -2.85 5.37
CA ALA A 392 6.23 -3.19 4.02
C ALA A 392 5.55 -2.35 2.93
N LYS A 393 4.63 -1.42 3.27
CA LYS A 393 4.00 -0.48 2.35
C LYS A 393 4.59 0.92 2.53
N PHE A 394 5.20 1.47 1.48
CA PHE A 394 5.93 2.76 1.46
C PHE A 394 5.34 3.88 2.34
N HIS A 395 4.05 4.14 2.22
CA HIS A 395 3.37 5.25 2.92
C HIS A 395 3.40 5.13 4.45
N ILE A 396 3.54 3.92 5.01
CA ILE A 396 3.65 3.70 6.45
C ILE A 396 4.98 4.24 7.01
N PRO A 397 6.17 3.75 6.59
CA PRO A 397 7.44 4.30 7.05
C PRO A 397 7.73 5.71 6.53
N ALA A 398 7.20 6.09 5.36
CA ALA A 398 7.38 7.43 4.81
C ALA A 398 6.47 8.50 5.47
N ASN A 399 5.60 8.09 6.40
CA ASN A 399 4.68 8.98 7.10
C ASN A 399 3.77 9.80 6.16
N VAL A 400 3.21 9.17 5.12
CA VAL A 400 2.31 9.83 4.16
C VAL A 400 0.87 9.40 4.44
N PRO A 401 -0.06 10.32 4.80
CA PRO A 401 -1.49 10.01 4.99
C PRO A 401 -2.10 9.36 3.75
N TYR A 402 -2.92 8.33 3.92
CA TYR A 402 -3.40 7.47 2.82
C TYR A 402 -4.86 7.70 2.42
N VAL A 403 -5.69 8.24 3.32
CA VAL A 403 -7.13 8.47 3.08
C VAL A 403 -7.39 9.39 1.89
N ARG A 404 -6.41 10.24 1.54
CA ARG A 404 -6.41 11.09 0.34
C ARG A 404 -6.73 10.32 -0.94
N TYR A 405 -6.24 9.09 -1.06
CA TYR A 405 -6.46 8.28 -2.26
C TYR A 405 -7.88 7.70 -2.29
N PHE A 406 -8.46 7.33 -1.14
CA PHE A 406 -9.86 6.91 -1.07
C PHE A 406 -10.78 8.07 -1.48
N VAL A 407 -10.56 9.25 -0.90
CA VAL A 407 -11.32 10.46 -1.25
C VAL A 407 -11.16 10.77 -2.73
N SER A 408 -9.93 10.74 -3.25
CA SER A 408 -9.64 10.94 -4.67
C SER A 408 -10.45 10.01 -5.57
N PHE A 409 -10.48 8.72 -5.25
CA PHE A 409 -11.15 7.71 -6.07
C PHE A 409 -12.68 7.84 -6.04
N VAL A 410 -13.24 8.54 -5.06
CA VAL A 410 -14.67 8.92 -5.07
C VAL A 410 -14.87 10.21 -5.87
N VAL A 411 -14.17 11.28 -5.49
CA VAL A 411 -14.45 12.62 -6.02
C VAL A 411 -14.00 12.79 -7.48
N GLN A 412 -13.02 12.01 -7.96
CA GLN A 412 -12.62 12.06 -9.37
C GLN A 412 -13.77 11.71 -10.32
N PHE A 413 -14.67 10.79 -9.94
CA PHE A 413 -15.83 10.49 -10.78
C PHE A 413 -16.90 11.57 -10.70
N GLN A 414 -17.03 12.25 -9.55
CA GLN A 414 -17.90 13.43 -9.43
C GLN A 414 -17.41 14.57 -10.32
N PHE A 415 -16.10 14.84 -10.31
CA PHE A 415 -15.48 15.83 -11.19
C PHE A 415 -15.59 15.42 -12.65
N HIS A 416 -15.25 14.17 -12.98
CA HIS A 416 -15.35 13.67 -14.35
C HIS A 416 -16.76 13.85 -14.89
N LYS A 417 -17.80 13.42 -14.16
CA LYS A 417 -19.19 13.64 -14.57
C LYS A 417 -19.51 15.12 -14.81
N ALA A 418 -19.18 16.00 -13.86
CA ALA A 418 -19.47 17.42 -14.00
C ALA A 418 -18.74 18.07 -15.19
N LEU A 419 -17.50 17.67 -15.45
CA LEU A 419 -16.72 18.13 -16.59
C LEU A 419 -17.24 17.58 -17.92
N CYS A 420 -17.70 16.34 -17.95
CA CYS A 420 -18.36 15.73 -19.11
C CYS A 420 -19.67 16.43 -19.45
N ASP A 421 -20.50 16.72 -18.43
CA ASP A 421 -21.72 17.50 -18.59
C ASP A 421 -21.41 18.90 -19.14
N THR A 422 -20.34 19.55 -18.64
CA THR A 422 -19.87 20.86 -19.12
C THR A 422 -19.33 20.81 -20.56
N ALA A 423 -18.66 19.71 -20.93
CA ALA A 423 -18.18 19.47 -22.28
C ALA A 423 -19.30 19.14 -23.29
N GLY A 424 -20.54 19.02 -22.82
CA GLY A 424 -21.68 18.64 -23.66
C GLY A 424 -21.64 17.18 -24.11
N HIS A 425 -20.98 16.30 -23.36
CA HIS A 425 -20.94 14.87 -23.65
C HIS A 425 -22.34 14.26 -23.60
N THR A 426 -22.62 13.34 -24.52
CA THR A 426 -23.87 12.57 -24.54
C THR A 426 -23.55 11.09 -24.63
N GLY A 427 -24.34 10.26 -23.94
CA GLY A 427 -24.11 8.82 -23.87
C GLY A 427 -23.44 8.38 -22.56
N PRO A 428 -22.92 7.15 -22.49
CA PRO A 428 -22.37 6.59 -21.27
C PRO A 428 -21.17 7.40 -20.74
N LEU A 429 -21.13 7.60 -19.42
CA LEU A 429 -20.11 8.41 -18.76
C LEU A 429 -18.68 7.88 -19.02
N HIS A 430 -18.49 6.56 -19.06
CA HIS A 430 -17.18 5.95 -19.32
C HIS A 430 -16.60 6.16 -20.72
N ASN A 431 -17.40 6.68 -21.66
CA ASN A 431 -16.94 7.05 -23.00
C ASN A 431 -16.60 8.55 -23.12
N CYS A 432 -16.72 9.30 -22.02
CA CYS A 432 -16.46 10.74 -22.05
C CYS A 432 -14.96 11.03 -22.18
N ASP A 433 -14.64 11.87 -23.15
CA ASP A 433 -13.32 12.46 -23.34
C ASP A 433 -13.45 13.99 -23.36
N ILE A 434 -12.87 14.67 -22.36
CA ILE A 434 -12.91 16.13 -22.25
C ILE A 434 -11.82 16.83 -23.08
N TYR A 435 -10.98 16.08 -23.80
CA TYR A 435 -9.93 16.63 -24.67
C TYR A 435 -10.49 17.74 -25.58
N GLN A 436 -9.74 18.85 -25.68
CA GLN A 436 -10.12 20.07 -26.41
C GLN A 436 -11.35 20.84 -25.89
N SER A 437 -12.03 20.41 -24.82
CA SER A 437 -13.10 21.19 -24.20
C SER A 437 -12.51 22.31 -23.33
N LYS A 438 -12.51 23.53 -23.88
CA LYS A 438 -12.06 24.72 -23.13
C LYS A 438 -13.01 25.08 -21.99
N GLU A 439 -14.29 24.76 -22.13
CA GLU A 439 -15.31 24.95 -21.12
C GLU A 439 -15.05 24.06 -19.91
N ALA A 440 -14.79 22.76 -20.13
CA ALA A 440 -14.44 21.83 -19.05
C ALA A 440 -13.10 22.18 -18.38
N GLY A 441 -12.15 22.75 -19.12
CA GLY A 441 -10.87 23.19 -18.55
C GLY A 441 -10.91 24.50 -17.76
N LYS A 442 -12.08 25.17 -17.62
CA LYS A 442 -12.28 26.33 -16.72
C LYS A 442 -12.32 25.90 -15.24
N LEU A 443 -11.27 25.22 -14.80
CA LEU A 443 -11.08 24.74 -13.43
C LEU A 443 -10.50 25.83 -12.52
N ASP A 444 -11.16 27.00 -12.45
CA ASP A 444 -10.74 28.13 -11.61
C ASP A 444 -10.66 27.76 -10.12
N VAL A 445 -11.35 26.69 -9.72
CA VAL A 445 -11.28 26.07 -8.39
C VAL A 445 -9.84 25.77 -7.95
N MET A 446 -8.94 25.39 -8.86
CA MET A 446 -7.54 25.10 -8.51
C MET A 446 -6.81 26.35 -7.99
N LYS A 447 -7.22 27.55 -8.43
CA LYS A 447 -6.62 28.82 -7.98
C LYS A 447 -6.95 29.14 -6.52
N LEU A 448 -8.00 28.55 -5.97
CA LEU A 448 -8.36 28.72 -4.56
C LEU A 448 -7.30 28.09 -3.64
N GLY A 449 -6.69 26.99 -4.06
CA GLY A 449 -5.90 26.15 -3.18
C GLY A 449 -6.66 25.80 -1.91
N PHE A 450 -6.03 26.02 -0.76
CA PHE A 450 -6.59 25.77 0.57
C PHE A 450 -7.21 27.04 1.21
N SER A 451 -7.53 28.07 0.41
CA SER A 451 -8.06 29.35 0.93
C SER A 451 -9.55 29.35 1.26
N LYS A 452 -10.27 28.28 0.88
CA LYS A 452 -11.71 28.12 1.07
C LYS A 452 -12.04 26.70 1.57
N PRO A 453 -13.12 26.54 2.35
CA PRO A 453 -13.60 25.21 2.74
C PRO A 453 -13.82 24.34 1.50
N TRP A 454 -13.36 23.08 1.56
CA TRP A 454 -13.48 22.16 0.42
C TRP A 454 -14.91 21.92 -0.10
N PRO A 455 -16.01 22.03 0.70
CA PRO A 455 -17.36 21.89 0.15
C PRO A 455 -17.73 23.05 -0.80
N GLU A 456 -17.16 24.25 -0.62
CA GLU A 456 -17.33 25.36 -1.56
C GLU A 456 -16.63 25.04 -2.89
N ALA A 457 -15.40 24.52 -2.81
CA ALA A 457 -14.65 24.07 -3.99
C ALA A 457 -15.35 22.91 -4.72
N MET A 458 -15.92 21.94 -3.98
CA MET A 458 -16.74 20.85 -4.53
C MET A 458 -17.96 21.38 -5.29
N THR A 459 -18.64 22.37 -4.71
CA THR A 459 -19.83 22.99 -5.30
C THR A 459 -19.49 23.75 -6.59
N MET A 460 -18.34 24.42 -6.66
CA MET A 460 -17.90 25.11 -7.87
C MET A 460 -17.68 24.18 -9.06
N ILE A 461 -17.27 22.93 -8.83
CA ILE A 461 -17.06 21.94 -9.89
C ILE A 461 -18.36 21.19 -10.18
N THR A 462 -19.01 20.67 -9.13
CA THR A 462 -20.07 19.64 -9.27
C THR A 462 -21.48 20.17 -9.09
N GLY A 463 -21.63 21.42 -8.65
CA GLY A 463 -22.93 22.00 -8.28
C GLY A 463 -23.47 21.56 -6.92
N GLN A 464 -22.75 20.72 -6.17
CA GLN A 464 -23.15 20.26 -4.83
C GLN A 464 -21.96 20.09 -3.87
N PRO A 465 -22.13 20.25 -2.55
CA PRO A 465 -21.01 20.29 -1.62
C PRO A 465 -20.51 18.92 -1.09
N GLN A 466 -21.30 17.85 -1.23
CA GLN A 466 -20.99 16.56 -0.59
C GLN A 466 -20.13 15.62 -1.46
N MET A 467 -19.39 14.73 -0.82
CA MET A 467 -18.82 13.57 -1.51
C MET A 467 -19.92 12.55 -1.79
N SER A 468 -19.89 11.93 -2.98
CA SER A 468 -20.90 10.97 -3.41
C SER A 468 -20.29 9.94 -4.35
N VAL A 469 -20.63 8.66 -4.13
CA VAL A 469 -20.18 7.55 -4.97
C VAL A 469 -21.05 7.35 -6.21
N GLN A 470 -22.17 8.07 -6.32
CA GLN A 470 -23.16 7.86 -7.39
C GLN A 470 -22.55 8.02 -8.80
N PRO A 471 -21.71 9.04 -9.10
CA PRO A 471 -21.07 9.15 -10.40
C PRO A 471 -20.09 8.01 -10.72
N LEU A 472 -19.44 7.45 -9.68
CA LEU A 472 -18.61 6.26 -9.84
C LEU A 472 -19.48 5.03 -10.19
N MET A 473 -20.60 4.84 -9.49
CA MET A 473 -21.53 3.74 -9.79
C MET A 473 -22.13 3.87 -11.20
N GLU A 474 -22.47 5.09 -11.62
CA GLU A 474 -22.94 5.40 -12.98
C GLU A 474 -21.89 5.03 -14.05
N TYR A 475 -20.62 5.40 -13.82
CA TYR A 475 -19.51 5.07 -14.71
C TYR A 475 -19.41 3.55 -14.94
N PHE A 476 -19.50 2.77 -13.86
CA PHE A 476 -19.36 1.30 -13.88
C PHE A 476 -20.66 0.53 -14.10
N GLN A 477 -21.81 1.20 -14.31
CA GLN A 477 -23.11 0.54 -14.38
C GLN A 477 -23.17 -0.63 -15.38
N PRO A 478 -22.58 -0.56 -16.60
CA PRO A 478 -22.57 -1.71 -17.50
C PRO A 478 -21.80 -2.91 -16.93
N LEU A 479 -20.67 -2.67 -16.26
CA LEU A 479 -19.87 -3.71 -15.63
C LEU A 479 -20.56 -4.30 -14.41
N ILE A 480 -21.23 -3.47 -13.59
CA ILE A 480 -22.03 -3.93 -12.44
C ILE A 480 -23.07 -4.95 -12.91
N THR A 481 -23.88 -4.56 -13.89
CA THR A 481 -24.92 -5.44 -14.47
C THR A 481 -24.32 -6.74 -15.00
N TRP A 482 -23.19 -6.66 -15.71
CA TRP A 482 -22.52 -7.83 -16.26
C TRP A 482 -21.97 -8.77 -15.17
N LEU A 483 -21.32 -8.21 -14.15
CA LEU A 483 -20.76 -8.98 -13.03
C LEU A 483 -21.85 -9.70 -12.24
N GLU A 484 -22.97 -9.03 -11.97
CA GLU A 484 -24.11 -9.64 -11.27
C GLU A 484 -24.68 -10.84 -12.05
N GLN A 485 -24.85 -10.69 -13.36
CA GLN A 485 -25.33 -11.76 -14.24
C GLN A 485 -24.35 -12.94 -14.29
N GLU A 486 -23.06 -12.68 -14.46
CA GLU A 486 -22.05 -13.73 -14.58
C GLU A 486 -21.83 -14.45 -13.24
N ASN A 487 -21.81 -13.73 -12.12
CA ASN A 487 -21.73 -14.33 -10.78
C ASN A 487 -22.98 -15.17 -10.48
N ALA A 488 -24.18 -14.68 -10.81
CA ALA A 488 -25.43 -15.44 -10.62
C ALA A 488 -25.45 -16.72 -11.46
N LYS A 489 -25.06 -16.64 -12.73
CA LYS A 489 -24.94 -17.78 -13.65
C LYS A 489 -23.97 -18.84 -13.12
N ASN A 490 -22.87 -18.44 -12.50
CA ASN A 490 -21.86 -19.33 -11.94
C ASN A 490 -22.21 -19.84 -10.52
N GLY A 491 -23.29 -19.33 -9.92
CA GLY A 491 -23.66 -19.62 -8.53
C GLY A 491 -22.60 -19.15 -7.53
N ASP A 492 -21.92 -18.04 -7.83
CA ASP A 492 -20.88 -17.47 -6.97
C ASP A 492 -21.47 -16.88 -5.69
N VAL A 493 -20.81 -17.15 -4.57
CA VAL A 493 -21.17 -16.56 -3.28
C VAL A 493 -20.53 -15.17 -3.19
N LEU A 494 -21.31 -14.14 -2.92
CA LEU A 494 -20.77 -12.80 -2.68
C LEU A 494 -20.14 -12.73 -1.28
N GLY A 495 -18.97 -12.09 -1.20
CA GLY A 495 -18.18 -12.02 0.03
C GLY A 495 -17.52 -13.36 0.39
N TRP A 496 -17.09 -13.48 1.64
CA TRP A 496 -16.24 -14.57 2.14
C TRP A 496 -16.78 -15.11 3.48
N PRO A 497 -17.94 -15.79 3.49
CA PRO A 497 -18.52 -16.33 4.72
C PRO A 497 -17.60 -17.34 5.42
N GLU A 498 -16.73 -18.03 4.68
CA GLU A 498 -15.68 -18.88 5.25
C GLU A 498 -14.43 -18.05 5.56
N TYR A 499 -14.61 -17.01 6.38
CA TYR A 499 -13.59 -15.98 6.65
C TYR A 499 -12.35 -16.52 7.38
N SER A 500 -12.44 -17.67 8.06
CA SER A 500 -11.33 -18.33 8.74
C SER A 500 -10.48 -19.20 7.81
N TRP A 501 -10.87 -19.35 6.54
CA TRP A 501 -10.12 -20.15 5.57
C TRP A 501 -8.77 -19.52 5.25
N MET A 502 -7.75 -20.38 5.19
CA MET A 502 -6.36 -20.04 4.85
C MET A 502 -5.82 -21.11 3.88
N PRO A 503 -4.91 -20.77 2.95
CA PRO A 503 -4.30 -21.77 2.08
C PRO A 503 -3.54 -22.83 2.88
N ASN A 504 -3.73 -24.11 2.57
CA ASN A 504 -2.99 -25.21 3.21
C ASN A 504 -1.51 -25.14 2.79
N THR A 505 -0.65 -24.68 3.69
CA THR A 505 0.82 -24.76 3.54
C THR A 505 1.39 -26.12 3.97
N ALA A 506 0.56 -27.03 4.45
CA ALA A 506 1.00 -28.28 5.10
C ALA A 506 1.45 -29.39 4.13
N GLU A 507 1.14 -29.33 2.83
CA GLU A 507 1.47 -30.43 1.89
C GLU A 507 2.75 -30.20 1.06
N SER A 508 3.38 -29.01 1.06
CA SER A 508 4.63 -28.78 0.31
C SER A 508 5.87 -29.41 0.97
N ASN A 509 5.71 -30.09 2.10
CA ASN A 509 6.74 -30.94 2.71
C ASN A 509 6.63 -32.41 2.31
N SER A 510 5.75 -32.77 1.37
CA SER A 510 5.50 -34.16 0.98
C SER A 510 6.31 -34.55 -0.27
N THR A 511 7.64 -34.46 -0.18
CA THR A 511 8.64 -35.19 -1.02
C THR A 511 10.09 -34.87 -0.64
N VAL A 512 10.32 -34.21 0.50
CA VAL A 512 11.61 -34.33 1.18
C VAL A 512 11.38 -35.32 2.30
N VAL A 513 11.94 -36.52 2.16
CA VAL A 513 12.22 -37.36 3.33
C VAL A 513 13.23 -36.57 4.15
N VAL A 514 12.72 -35.68 5.01
CA VAL A 514 13.49 -35.11 6.10
C VAL A 514 13.68 -36.29 7.05
N VAL A 515 14.82 -36.95 6.90
CA VAL A 515 15.43 -37.58 8.08
C VAL A 515 15.65 -36.41 9.04
N GLU A 516 14.77 -36.28 10.04
CA GLU A 516 15.00 -35.42 11.19
C GLU A 516 16.37 -35.81 11.75
N LYS A 517 17.37 -35.00 11.43
CA LYS A 517 18.66 -35.08 12.06
C LYS A 517 18.62 -34.04 13.16
N ASP A 518 18.28 -34.51 14.37
CA ASP A 518 18.37 -33.75 15.60
C ASP A 518 19.70 -33.01 15.62
N SER A 519 19.64 -31.69 15.55
CA SER A 519 20.82 -30.85 15.60
C SER A 519 21.29 -30.80 17.05
N PRO A 520 22.52 -31.22 17.36
CA PRO A 520 22.96 -31.29 18.75
C PRO A 520 23.08 -29.89 19.35
N VAL A 521 22.54 -29.73 20.55
CA VAL A 521 22.60 -28.52 21.38
C VAL A 521 23.84 -28.54 22.27
N ASN A 522 24.37 -27.35 22.58
CA ASN A 522 25.49 -27.22 23.51
C ASN A 522 24.96 -27.18 24.96
N PHE A 523 25.27 -28.19 25.76
CA PHE A 523 24.95 -28.26 27.18
C PHE A 523 26.25 -28.43 27.99
N LEU A 524 26.59 -27.42 28.81
CA LEU A 524 27.82 -27.38 29.61
C LEU A 524 29.13 -27.62 28.80
N GLY A 525 29.17 -27.15 27.55
CA GLY A 525 30.33 -27.34 26.67
C GLY A 525 30.37 -28.67 25.92
N LEU A 526 29.36 -29.54 26.12
CA LEU A 526 29.18 -30.80 25.39
C LEU A 526 28.11 -30.65 24.31
N SER A 527 28.33 -31.26 23.16
CA SER A 527 27.36 -31.33 22.06
C SER A 527 26.48 -32.58 22.26
N VAL A 528 25.21 -32.40 22.61
CA VAL A 528 24.26 -33.47 22.97
C VAL A 528 22.90 -33.22 22.30
N ASP A 529 22.05 -34.24 22.18
CA ASP A 529 20.67 -34.04 21.69
C ASP A 529 19.79 -33.29 22.70
N GLU A 530 18.66 -32.76 22.24
CA GLU A 530 17.77 -31.91 23.03
C GLU A 530 17.14 -32.65 24.23
N ALA A 531 16.86 -33.95 24.08
CA ALA A 531 16.33 -34.76 25.16
C ALA A 531 17.38 -34.98 26.27
N ALA A 532 18.64 -35.26 25.88
CA ALA A 532 19.75 -35.39 26.81
C ALA A 532 20.07 -34.06 27.53
N ALA A 533 20.02 -32.92 26.83
CA ALA A 533 20.19 -31.60 27.45
C ALA A 533 19.09 -31.30 28.47
N THR A 534 17.84 -31.62 28.14
CA THR A 534 16.68 -31.43 29.04
C THR A 534 16.81 -32.33 30.28
N ALA A 535 17.18 -33.60 30.11
CA ALA A 535 17.45 -34.50 31.23
C ALA A 535 18.60 -33.99 32.12
N GLY A 536 19.67 -33.47 31.51
CA GLY A 536 20.79 -32.87 32.22
C GLY A 536 20.39 -31.66 33.07
N GLN A 537 19.51 -30.79 32.56
CA GLN A 537 18.97 -29.65 33.33
C GLN A 537 18.21 -30.09 34.58
N TRP A 538 17.37 -31.12 34.47
CA TRP A 538 16.63 -31.67 35.61
C TRP A 538 17.56 -32.29 36.64
N VAL A 539 18.60 -33.02 36.21
CA VAL A 539 19.60 -33.59 37.12
C VAL A 539 20.36 -32.49 37.89
N LEU A 540 20.78 -31.42 37.20
CA LEU A 540 21.45 -30.28 37.85
C LEU A 540 20.54 -29.55 38.83
N LEU A 541 19.26 -29.39 38.51
CA LEU A 541 18.28 -28.78 39.41
C LEU A 541 18.12 -29.62 40.69
N VAL A 542 17.99 -30.94 40.56
CA VAL A 542 17.88 -31.85 41.71
C VAL A 542 19.15 -31.82 42.55
N LEU A 543 20.32 -31.88 41.93
CA LEU A 543 21.60 -31.77 42.64
C LEU A 543 21.73 -30.43 43.38
N GLY A 544 21.32 -29.33 42.76
CA GLY A 544 21.29 -28.00 43.39
C GLY A 544 20.39 -27.95 44.62
N ILE A 545 19.20 -28.54 44.55
CA ILE A 545 18.26 -28.63 45.68
C ILE A 545 18.86 -29.49 46.81
N VAL A 546 19.47 -30.63 46.49
CA VAL A 546 20.10 -31.51 47.49
C VAL A 546 21.26 -30.79 48.20
N LEU A 547 22.10 -30.06 47.46
CA LEU A 547 23.20 -29.28 48.03
C LEU A 547 22.69 -28.14 48.93
N LEU A 548 21.60 -27.47 48.53
CA LEU A 548 20.94 -26.46 49.37
C LEU A 548 20.44 -27.07 50.68
N LEU A 549 19.78 -28.22 50.63
CA LEU A 549 19.29 -28.90 51.83
C LEU A 549 20.44 -29.39 52.73
N ALA A 550 21.51 -29.91 52.15
CA ALA A 550 22.70 -30.35 52.89
C ALA A 550 23.41 -29.17 53.58
N THR A 551 23.52 -28.03 52.90
CA THR A 551 24.12 -26.81 53.50
C THR A 551 23.26 -26.25 54.63
N ILE A 552 21.92 -26.25 54.48
CA ILE A 552 21.00 -25.88 55.56
C ILE A 552 21.15 -26.84 56.75
N PHE A 553 21.24 -28.15 56.50
CA PHE A 553 21.41 -29.16 57.56
C PHE A 553 22.75 -29.02 58.29
N LEU A 554 23.85 -28.76 57.56
CA LEU A 554 25.16 -28.50 58.14
C LEU A 554 25.17 -27.21 58.97
N ALA A 555 24.55 -26.13 58.48
CA ALA A 555 24.40 -24.89 59.21
C ALA A 555 23.58 -25.06 60.49
N TYR A 556 22.51 -25.86 60.44
CA TYR A 556 21.70 -26.22 61.60
C TYR A 556 22.50 -27.04 62.62
N SER A 557 23.21 -28.08 62.17
CA SER A 557 24.05 -28.93 63.03
C SER A 557 25.20 -28.16 63.67
N TYR A 558 25.83 -27.24 62.92
CA TYR A 558 26.87 -26.35 63.45
C TYR A 558 26.32 -25.39 64.53
N ARG A 559 25.15 -24.79 64.30
CA ARG A 559 24.47 -23.97 65.33
C ARG A 559 24.09 -24.79 66.56
N LYS A 560 23.61 -26.02 66.39
CA LYS A 560 23.28 -26.92 67.49
C LYS A 560 24.53 -27.31 68.31
N SER A 561 25.65 -27.58 67.65
CA SER A 561 26.93 -27.89 68.29
C SER A 561 27.49 -26.70 69.08
N ARG A 562 27.46 -25.47 68.53
CA ARG A 562 27.84 -24.26 69.29
C ARG A 562 26.94 -24.02 70.50
N ARG A 563 25.63 -24.33 70.41
CA ARG A 563 24.69 -24.19 71.53
C ARG A 563 24.90 -25.25 72.62
N LEU A 564 25.51 -26.39 72.30
CA LEU A 564 25.92 -27.41 73.26
C LEU A 564 27.28 -27.08 73.89
N GLN A 565 28.23 -26.54 73.12
CA GLN A 565 29.49 -26.00 73.67
C GLN A 565 29.26 -24.79 74.59
N SER A 566 28.28 -23.91 74.29
CA SER A 566 27.94 -22.79 75.18
C SER A 566 27.23 -23.23 76.47
N LYS A 567 26.69 -24.45 76.53
CA LYS A 567 26.14 -25.05 77.75
C LYS A 567 27.20 -25.77 78.59
N SER A 568 28.31 -26.19 77.99
CA SER A 568 29.42 -26.86 78.68
C SER A 568 30.31 -25.87 79.46
N ILE A 569 30.35 -24.60 79.07
CA ILE A 569 31.17 -23.57 79.73
C ILE A 569 30.42 -22.83 80.86
N SER A 570 29.12 -23.04 81.04
CA SER A 570 28.32 -22.37 82.10
C SER A 570 28.05 -23.24 83.35
N GLN A 571 28.86 -24.26 83.62
CA GLN A 571 28.82 -25.03 84.88
C GLN A 571 30.18 -25.14 85.60
N MET A 572 30.94 -24.05 85.57
CA MET A 572 31.96 -23.78 86.60
C MET A 572 31.92 -22.31 86.99
N GLU A 573 30.87 -21.90 87.70
CA GLU A 573 30.94 -20.87 88.75
C GLU A 573 29.80 -21.11 89.76
N LEU A 574 30.21 -21.68 90.91
CA LEU A 574 29.74 -21.48 92.30
C LEU A 574 28.24 -21.55 92.67
N LYS A 575 27.99 -22.51 93.57
CA LYS A 575 26.87 -22.71 94.54
C LYS A 575 25.60 -23.42 94.06
#